data_AF-A0A974YGL7-F1
#
_entry.id   AF-A0A974YGL7-F1
#
_cell.length_a   1.000
_cell.length_b   1.000
_cell.length_c   1.000
_cell.angle_alpha   90.00
_cell.angle_beta   90.00
_cell.angle_gamma   90.00
#
_symmetry.space_group_name_H-M   'P 1'
#
loop_
_entity.id
_entity.type
_entity.pdbx_description
1 polymer ?
#
loop_
_entity_poly.entity_id
_entity_poly.type
_entity_poly.pdbx_seq_one_letter_code
_entity_poly.pdbx_strand_id
1 'polypeptide(L)'
;MQLTRKSRSLIRRLVRELNRNKVDFLARRADLKTRIGQLQESGKVAIVYGGIDCDGGRWDNRVSEVPAIPVAVERWHDRYEAQAEGPQWQTLEKPSVAADLIEDDRDLAMEAFEDGHSHALFA
;
A
#
# COMPACT_ATOMS: atom_id res chain seq x y z
N MET A 1 34.97 11.46 -25.75
CA MET A 1 35.47 10.07 -25.66
C MET A 1 34.28 9.12 -25.80
N GLN A 2 34.18 8.34 -26.88
CA GLN A 2 33.05 7.42 -27.09
C GLN A 2 33.32 6.05 -26.45
N LEU A 3 32.38 5.57 -25.64
CA LEU A 3 32.46 4.25 -25.02
C LEU A 3 32.25 3.14 -26.06
N THR A 4 33.14 2.15 -26.05
CA THR A 4 33.05 0.96 -26.92
C THR A 4 31.85 0.07 -26.56
N ARG A 5 31.42 -0.80 -27.48
CA ARG A 5 30.32 -1.76 -27.26
C ARG A 5 30.58 -2.69 -26.06
N LYS A 6 31.83 -3.14 -25.88
CA LYS A 6 32.24 -3.95 -24.71
C LYS A 6 32.12 -3.17 -23.41
N SER A 7 32.60 -1.93 -23.38
CA SER A 7 32.52 -1.06 -22.20
C SER A 7 31.05 -0.82 -21.78
N ARG A 8 30.16 -0.57 -22.75
CA ARG A 8 28.72 -0.40 -22.49
C ARG A 8 28.07 -1.67 -21.94
N SER A 9 28.46 -2.84 -22.44
CA SER A 9 27.96 -4.13 -21.95
C SER A 9 28.37 -4.38 -20.49
N LEU A 10 29.64 -4.15 -20.17
CA LEU A 10 30.18 -4.28 -18.81
C LEU A 10 29.47 -3.33 -17.83
N ILE A 11 29.30 -2.06 -18.20
CA ILE A 11 28.60 -1.08 -17.37
C ILE A 11 27.15 -1.52 -17.12
N ARG A 12 26.42 -1.99 -18.14
CA ARG A 12 25.05 -2.49 -17.97
C ARG A 12 24.98 -3.70 -17.04
N ARG A 13 25.93 -4.62 -17.13
CA ARG A 13 26.01 -5.78 -16.24
C ARG A 13 26.28 -5.33 -14.79
N LEU A 14 27.24 -4.43 -14.59
CA LEU A 14 27.59 -3.91 -13.28
C LEU A 14 26.40 -3.17 -12.65
N VAL A 15 25.72 -2.31 -13.42
CA VAL A 15 24.50 -1.61 -12.97
C VAL A 15 23.38 -2.60 -12.64
N ARG A 16 23.21 -3.67 -13.43
CA ARG A 16 22.26 -4.74 -13.11
C ARG A 16 22.61 -5.43 -11.80
N GLU A 17 23.86 -5.83 -11.61
CA GLU A 17 24.31 -6.49 -10.37
C GLU A 17 24.17 -5.57 -9.16
N LEU A 18 24.56 -4.29 -9.27
CA LEU A 18 24.39 -3.27 -8.23
C LEU A 18 22.92 -3.02 -7.90
N ASN A 19 22.04 -3.00 -8.90
CA ASN A 19 20.60 -2.82 -8.68
C ASN A 19 19.89 -4.10 -8.25
N ARG A 20 20.47 -5.29 -8.47
CA ARG A 20 19.86 -6.59 -8.15
C ARG A 20 19.62 -6.77 -6.64
N ASN A 21 20.46 -6.13 -5.83
CA ASN A 21 20.44 -6.25 -4.38
C ASN A 21 19.89 -5.00 -3.67
N LYS A 22 19.24 -4.07 -4.40
CA LYS A 22 18.70 -2.85 -3.78
C LYS A 22 17.51 -3.09 -2.86
N VAL A 23 16.79 -4.20 -3.06
CA VAL A 23 15.65 -4.59 -2.24
C VAL A 23 15.89 -6.02 -1.76
N ASP A 24 16.18 -6.16 -0.47
CA ASP A 24 16.25 -7.47 0.16
C ASP A 24 14.83 -7.96 0.46
N PHE A 25 14.30 -8.78 -0.46
CA PHE A 25 12.97 -9.37 -0.32
C PHE A 25 12.87 -10.30 0.89
N LEU A 26 13.97 -10.95 1.29
CA LEU A 26 13.96 -11.83 2.46
C LEU A 26 13.89 -11.02 3.75
N ALA A 27 14.68 -9.94 3.84
CA ALA A 27 14.61 -9.01 4.97
C ALA A 27 13.22 -8.38 5.07
N ARG A 28 12.67 -7.84 3.97
CA ARG A 28 11.31 -7.28 3.95
C ARG A 28 10.25 -8.28 4.43
N ARG A 29 10.37 -9.55 4.01
CA ARG A 29 9.42 -10.59 4.40
C ARG A 29 9.61 -11.04 5.86
N ALA A 30 10.84 -11.01 6.37
CA ALA A 30 11.13 -11.25 7.78
C ALA A 30 10.58 -10.13 8.66
N ASP A 31 10.70 -8.88 8.24
CA ASP A 31 10.12 -7.71 8.91
C ASP A 31 8.60 -7.79 8.94
N LEU A 32 7.97 -8.12 7.80
CA LEU A 32 6.53 -8.34 7.71
C LEU A 32 6.07 -9.45 8.66
N LYS A 33 6.78 -10.59 8.68
CA LYS A 33 6.47 -11.69 9.60
C LYS A 33 6.58 -11.25 11.06
N THR A 34 7.59 -10.46 11.39
CA THR A 34 7.78 -9.93 12.76
C THR A 34 6.62 -9.02 13.15
N ARG A 35 6.21 -8.11 12.26
CA ARG A 35 5.09 -7.20 12.49
C ARG A 35 3.76 -7.92 12.63
N ILE A 36 3.49 -8.92 11.78
CA ILE A 36 2.33 -9.81 11.92
C ILE A 36 2.36 -10.52 13.29
N GLY A 37 3.53 -11.02 13.72
CA GLY A 37 3.68 -11.67 15.01
C GLY A 37 3.34 -10.78 16.22
N GLN A 38 3.54 -9.46 16.11
CA GLN A 38 3.21 -8.49 17.17
C GLN A 38 1.72 -8.10 17.20
N LEU A 39 1.03 -8.19 16.06
CA LEU A 39 -0.34 -7.72 15.89
C LEU A 39 -1.36 -8.84 15.79
N GLN A 40 -0.93 -10.10 15.64
CA GLN A 40 -1.85 -11.21 15.47
C GLN A 40 -2.66 -11.48 16.74
N GLU A 41 -3.93 -11.81 16.55
CA GLU A 41 -4.83 -12.31 17.58
C GLU A 41 -5.67 -13.43 16.99
N SER A 42 -5.83 -14.55 17.72
CA SER A 42 -6.62 -15.70 17.28
C SER A 42 -6.25 -16.23 15.87
N GLY A 43 -4.98 -16.13 15.49
CA GLY A 43 -4.48 -16.59 14.18
C GLY A 43 -4.78 -15.65 13.00
N LYS A 44 -5.28 -14.45 13.27
CA LYS A 44 -5.60 -13.42 12.27
C LYS A 44 -4.88 -12.11 12.55
N VAL A 45 -4.81 -11.25 11.55
CA VAL A 45 -4.37 -9.85 11.65
C VAL A 45 -5.37 -8.99 10.87
N ALA A 46 -5.62 -7.76 11.34
CA ALA A 46 -6.47 -6.82 10.63
C ALA A 46 -5.63 -5.94 9.71
N ILE A 47 -6.13 -5.71 8.50
CA ILE A 47 -5.64 -4.69 7.58
C ILE A 47 -6.65 -3.56 7.59
N VAL A 48 -6.24 -2.39 8.09
CA VAL A 48 -7.03 -1.16 8.06
C VAL A 48 -6.61 -0.36 6.84
N TYR A 49 -7.58 0.11 6.06
CA TYR A 49 -7.30 0.75 4.78
C TYR A 49 -8.30 1.86 4.45
N GLY A 50 -7.90 2.71 3.52
CA GLY A 50 -8.67 3.83 3.04
C GLY A 50 -8.06 4.42 1.76
N GLY A 51 -8.76 5.37 1.15
CA GLY A 51 -8.32 5.98 -0.08
C GLY A 51 -9.27 7.04 -0.60
N ILE A 52 -8.89 7.61 -1.74
CA ILE A 52 -9.67 8.56 -2.52
C ILE A 52 -9.66 8.06 -3.96
N ASP A 53 -10.82 7.99 -4.59
CA ASP A 53 -10.95 7.62 -6.01
C ASP A 53 -10.75 8.84 -6.93
N CYS A 54 -10.96 8.64 -8.23
CA CYS A 54 -10.80 9.69 -9.23
C CYS A 54 -11.86 10.80 -9.15
N ASP A 55 -13.04 10.52 -8.59
CA ASP A 55 -14.15 11.47 -8.55
C ASP A 55 -14.29 12.21 -7.22
N GLY A 56 -13.46 11.87 -6.23
CA GLY A 56 -13.37 12.56 -4.94
C GLY A 56 -14.12 11.85 -3.81
N GLY A 57 -14.63 10.65 -4.05
CA GLY A 57 -15.08 9.74 -3.00
C GLY A 57 -13.91 9.33 -2.11
N ARG A 58 -13.95 9.74 -0.84
CA ARG A 58 -13.01 9.33 0.20
C ARG A 58 -13.65 8.27 1.08
N TRP A 59 -12.92 7.20 1.35
CA TRP A 59 -13.29 6.17 2.32
C TRP A 59 -12.12 5.90 3.27
N ASP A 60 -12.39 5.78 4.56
CA ASP A 60 -11.40 5.52 5.60
C ASP A 60 -11.89 4.47 6.59
N ASN A 61 -10.97 3.96 7.41
CA ASN A 61 -11.23 3.05 8.52
C ASN A 61 -11.89 1.71 8.12
N ARG A 62 -11.78 1.31 6.85
CA ARG A 62 -12.27 -0.01 6.42
C ARG A 62 -11.33 -1.09 6.92
N VAL A 63 -11.90 -2.24 7.28
CA VAL A 63 -11.16 -3.33 7.93
C VAL A 63 -11.31 -4.63 7.15
N SER A 64 -10.18 -5.30 6.90
CA SER A 64 -10.16 -6.65 6.36
C SER A 64 -9.32 -7.56 7.25
N GLU A 65 -9.95 -8.58 7.81
CA GLU A 65 -9.23 -9.61 8.56
C GLU A 65 -8.67 -10.68 7.61
N VAL A 66 -7.38 -10.97 7.75
CA VAL A 66 -6.70 -12.03 6.99
C VAL A 66 -5.96 -12.99 7.93
N PRO A 67 -5.68 -14.23 7.49
CA PRO A 67 -4.79 -15.12 8.24
C PRO A 67 -3.46 -14.46 8.56
N ALA A 68 -2.93 -14.68 9.78
CA ALA A 68 -1.68 -14.11 10.27
C ALA A 68 -0.43 -14.77 9.64
N ILE A 69 -0.36 -14.77 8.30
CA ILE A 69 0.76 -15.29 7.51
C ILE A 69 1.16 -14.27 6.44
N PRO A 70 2.46 -14.09 6.14
CA PRO A 70 2.92 -13.09 5.18
C PRO A 70 2.24 -13.18 3.81
N VAL A 71 2.05 -14.40 3.29
CA VAL A 71 1.43 -14.62 1.97
C VAL A 71 0.00 -14.11 1.89
N ALA A 72 -0.76 -14.19 2.99
CA ALA A 72 -2.15 -13.71 2.99
C ALA A 72 -2.21 -12.19 2.95
N VAL A 73 -1.35 -11.52 3.73
CA VAL A 73 -1.22 -10.05 3.73
C VAL A 73 -0.72 -9.54 2.39
N GLU A 74 0.32 -10.16 1.82
CA GLU A 74 0.85 -9.81 0.50
C GLU A 74 -0.22 -9.95 -0.60
N ARG A 75 -0.96 -11.06 -0.62
CA ARG A 75 -2.06 -11.26 -1.59
C ARG A 75 -3.19 -10.26 -1.43
N TRP A 76 -3.46 -9.81 -0.20
CA TRP A 76 -4.44 -8.76 0.02
C TRP A 76 -3.94 -7.45 -0.57
N HIS A 77 -2.71 -7.05 -0.24
CA HIS A 77 -2.08 -5.84 -0.73
C HIS A 77 -2.00 -5.79 -2.26
N ASP A 78 -1.55 -6.88 -2.90
CA ASP A 78 -1.43 -6.95 -4.36
C ASP A 78 -2.78 -6.75 -5.06
N ARG A 79 -3.88 -7.27 -4.48
CA ARG A 79 -5.23 -7.07 -5.01
C ARG A 79 -5.71 -5.63 -4.83
N TYR A 80 -5.41 -5.04 -3.68
CA TYR A 80 -5.80 -3.67 -3.38
C TYR A 80 -5.06 -2.67 -4.30
N GLU A 81 -3.75 -2.84 -4.47
CA GLU A 81 -2.94 -2.06 -5.43
C GLU A 81 -3.41 -2.21 -6.87
N ALA A 82 -3.82 -3.41 -7.29
CA ALA A 82 -4.29 -3.63 -8.65
C ALA A 82 -5.60 -2.88 -8.99
N GLN A 83 -6.33 -2.41 -7.97
CA GLN A 83 -7.61 -1.71 -8.11
C GLN A 83 -7.52 -0.22 -7.74
N ALA A 84 -6.31 0.30 -7.53
CA ALA A 84 -6.11 1.69 -7.16
C ALA A 84 -6.53 2.63 -8.31
N GLU A 85 -7.57 3.42 -8.10
CA GLU A 85 -7.98 4.50 -9.01
C GLU A 85 -7.33 5.84 -8.62
N GLY A 86 -7.07 6.04 -7.33
CA GLY A 86 -6.40 7.21 -6.79
C GLY A 86 -5.49 6.86 -5.59
N PRO A 87 -5.10 7.87 -4.80
CA PRO A 87 -4.30 7.66 -3.60
C PRO A 87 -5.01 6.73 -2.62
N GLN A 88 -4.28 5.73 -2.15
CA GLN A 88 -4.79 4.77 -1.17
C GLN A 88 -3.72 4.46 -0.12
N TRP A 89 -4.17 4.02 1.05
CA TRP A 89 -3.32 3.69 2.18
C TRP A 89 -3.79 2.42 2.87
N GLN A 90 -2.87 1.76 3.56
CA GLN A 90 -3.16 0.59 4.39
C GLN A 90 -2.18 0.50 5.57
N THR A 91 -2.62 -0.07 6.68
CA THR A 91 -1.77 -0.45 7.81
C THR A 91 -2.23 -1.78 8.41
N LEU A 92 -1.31 -2.48 9.07
CA LEU A 92 -1.63 -3.64 9.88
C LEU A 92 -1.98 -3.19 11.29
N GLU A 93 -3.00 -3.81 11.87
CA GLU A 93 -3.46 -3.57 13.24
C GLU A 93 -3.92 -4.86 13.91
N LYS A 94 -4.06 -4.84 15.24
CA LYS A 94 -4.69 -5.92 15.98
C LYS A 94 -6.18 -6.03 15.63
N PRO A 95 -6.73 -7.25 15.45
CA PRO A 95 -8.17 -7.44 15.24
C PRO A 95 -9.05 -6.77 16.30
N SER A 96 -8.67 -6.86 17.59
CA SER A 96 -9.42 -6.21 18.67
C SER A 96 -9.46 -4.69 18.56
N VAL A 97 -8.36 -4.05 18.17
CA VAL A 97 -8.27 -2.59 18.00
C VAL A 97 -9.04 -2.15 16.75
N ALA A 98 -8.92 -2.90 15.66
CA ALA A 98 -9.61 -2.60 14.42
C ALA A 98 -11.14 -2.77 14.53
N ALA A 99 -11.62 -3.61 15.44
CA ALA A 99 -13.06 -3.81 15.68
C ALA A 99 -13.77 -2.56 16.22
N ASP A 100 -13.04 -1.62 16.83
CA ASP A 100 -13.57 -0.36 17.36
C ASP A 100 -13.58 0.76 16.30
N LEU A 101 -13.04 0.51 15.11
CA LEU A 101 -13.03 1.50 14.03
C LEU A 101 -14.42 1.64 13.41
N ILE A 102 -14.78 2.88 13.11
CA ILE A 102 -16.02 3.23 12.42
C ILE A 102 -15.65 3.65 11.00
N GLU A 103 -16.23 2.97 10.02
CA GLU A 103 -16.09 3.31 8.60
C GLU A 103 -16.55 4.76 8.37
N ASP A 104 -15.76 5.51 7.62
CA ASP A 104 -16.04 6.90 7.25
C ASP A 104 -16.02 7.01 5.73
N ASP A 105 -17.07 7.58 5.15
CA ASP A 105 -17.22 7.81 3.72
C ASP A 105 -17.63 9.26 3.49
N ARG A 106 -16.92 9.97 2.60
CA ARG A 106 -17.14 11.38 2.29
C ARG A 106 -17.07 11.64 0.79
N ASP A 107 -17.97 12.49 0.30
CA ASP A 107 -17.95 12.98 -1.07
C ASP A 107 -17.24 14.35 -1.09
N LEU A 108 -15.92 14.33 -1.27
CA LEU A 108 -15.13 15.55 -1.23
C LEU A 108 -15.43 16.46 -2.41
N ALA A 109 -15.83 15.91 -3.56
CA ALA A 109 -16.16 16.71 -4.74
C ALA A 109 -17.41 17.56 -4.50
N MET A 110 -18.45 16.97 -3.90
CA MET A 110 -19.64 17.72 -3.49
C MET A 110 -19.36 18.70 -2.35
N GLU A 111 -18.51 18.34 -1.39
CA GLU A 111 -18.11 19.26 -0.31
C GLU A 111 -17.29 20.45 -0.82
N ALA A 112 -16.48 20.25 -1.86
CA ALA A 112 -15.71 21.30 -2.54
C ALA A 112 -16.57 22.13 -3.52
N PHE A 113 -17.84 21.78 -3.69
CA PHE A 113 -18.80 22.50 -4.52
C PHE A 113 -19.48 23.60 -3.69
N GLU A 114 -18.79 24.73 -3.50
CA GLU A 114 -19.39 25.97 -2.97
C GLU A 114 -19.91 26.84 -4.13
N ASP A 115 -21.13 27.38 -3.99
CA ASP A 115 -21.74 28.33 -4.92
C ASP A 115 -21.71 27.94 -6.42
N GLY A 116 -21.77 26.63 -6.73
CA GLY A 116 -21.83 26.11 -8.09
C GLY A 116 -20.51 26.07 -8.85
N HIS A 117 -19.37 26.18 -8.16
CA HIS A 117 -18.03 26.12 -8.77
C HIS A 117 -17.21 24.99 -8.14
N SER A 118 -16.56 24.16 -8.97
CA SER A 118 -15.66 23.12 -8.47
C SER A 118 -14.34 23.73 -8.02
N HIS A 119 -14.00 23.55 -6.74
CA HIS A 119 -12.65 23.82 -6.24
C HIS A 119 -11.74 22.60 -6.44
N ALA A 120 -10.43 22.83 -6.54
CA ALA A 120 -9.46 21.74 -6.70
C ALA A 120 -9.36 20.92 -5.40
N LEU A 121 -9.52 19.61 -5.51
CA LEU A 121 -9.24 18.67 -4.43
C LEU A 121 -7.73 18.42 -4.36
N PHE A 122 -7.14 18.60 -3.18
CA PHE A 122 -5.73 18.28 -2.93
C PHE A 122 -5.66 16.93 -2.21
N ALA A 123 -4.89 16.00 -2.78
CA ALA A 123 -4.58 14.69 -2.22
C ALA A 123 -3.37 14.73 -1.28
#